data_AF-A0A5E5QK22-F1
#
_entry.id   AF-A0A5E5QK22-F1
#
_cell.length_a   1.000
_cell.length_b   1.000
_cell.length_c   1.000
_cell.angle_alpha   90.00
_cell.angle_beta   90.00
_cell.angle_gamma   90.00
#
_symmetry.space_group_name_H-M   'P 1'
#
loop_
_entity.id
_entity.type
_entity.pdbx_description
1 polymer ?
#
loop_
_entity_poly.entity_id
_entity_poly.type
_entity_poly.pdbx_seq_one_letter_code
_entity_poly.pdbx_strand_id
1 'polypeptide(L)'
;MKKLKKAIKEKKRWEELSKSIELVDNNRLDNPNIALDAAKTILESIAKTILTDKSIKYESDSKIQFLVKRSFETLPIFSKLGDKDSKSAKSIIGSFENITKEIGAFRNRYGFFSHGQDLQSDKFDKYLIELVISSSDLISSFLIISHSEDLKDRARVYYDENEVFNNYLDYYTEEVVISNITIDASRALFTDEEAYKDRMNAFVDEKTTLIKKFKDNYDISVLGELVSFSEYLTDEEKIELTKAITKSEIILSDENHDEIKDFIANLHDKKEDE
;
A
#
# COMPACT_ATOMS: atom_id res chain seq x y z
N MET A 1 -7.43 -0.40 17.81
CA MET A 1 -7.49 -0.65 16.36
C MET A 1 -6.28 -1.49 15.94
N LYS A 2 -6.38 -2.82 16.04
CA LYS A 2 -5.21 -3.71 15.91
C LYS A 2 -4.78 -3.90 14.44
N LYS A 3 -5.75 -4.00 13.52
CA LYS A 3 -5.45 -4.25 12.10
C LYS A 3 -4.77 -3.05 11.47
N LEU A 4 -5.26 -1.85 11.77
CA LEU A 4 -4.70 -0.60 11.28
C LEU A 4 -3.28 -0.38 11.79
N LYS A 5 -3.00 -0.61 13.08
CA LYS A 5 -1.63 -0.56 13.62
C LYS A 5 -0.67 -1.48 12.85
N LYS A 6 -1.10 -2.69 12.51
CA LYS A 6 -0.31 -3.61 11.68
C LYS A 6 -0.12 -3.07 10.26
N ALA A 7 -1.18 -2.51 9.66
CA ALA A 7 -1.16 -2.02 8.28
C ALA A 7 -0.25 -0.80 8.06
N ILE A 8 -0.05 0.02 9.09
CA ILE A 8 0.81 1.23 9.04
C ILE A 8 2.23 1.00 9.58
N LYS A 9 2.51 -0.19 10.14
CA LYS A 9 3.84 -0.52 10.66
C LYS A 9 4.88 -0.31 9.56
N GLU A 10 5.98 0.37 9.90
CA GLU A 10 7.09 0.70 8.98
C GLU A 10 6.72 1.60 7.79
N LYS A 11 5.49 2.11 7.72
CA LYS A 11 5.06 3.04 6.66
C LYS A 11 4.99 4.47 7.21
N LYS A 12 6.11 5.18 7.16
CA LYS A 12 6.26 6.56 7.68
C LYS A 12 5.15 7.52 7.19
N ARG A 13 4.68 7.37 5.94
CA ARG A 13 3.55 8.14 5.38
C ARG A 13 2.31 8.14 6.28
N TRP A 14 2.05 7.03 6.96
CA TRP A 14 0.86 6.83 7.77
C TRP A 14 1.10 7.05 9.28
N GLU A 15 2.30 7.48 9.67
CA GLU A 15 2.71 7.63 11.07
C GLU A 15 1.81 8.58 11.86
N GLU A 16 1.36 9.67 11.23
CA GLU A 16 0.45 10.65 11.83
C GLU A 16 -0.90 10.05 12.26
N LEU A 17 -1.33 8.91 11.67
CA LEU A 17 -2.53 8.21 12.11
C LEU A 17 -2.39 7.63 13.52
N SER A 18 -1.17 7.40 14.01
CA SER A 18 -0.89 6.83 15.33
C SER A 18 -1.56 7.62 16.45
N LYS A 19 -1.53 8.97 16.36
CA LYS A 19 -2.19 9.86 17.31
C LYS A 19 -3.71 9.62 17.36
N SER A 20 -4.35 9.51 16.20
CA SER A 20 -5.80 9.24 16.14
C SER A 20 -6.15 7.82 16.61
N ILE A 21 -5.28 6.84 16.34
CA ILE A 21 -5.47 5.46 16.82
C ILE A 21 -5.39 5.41 18.35
N GLU A 22 -4.44 6.12 18.96
CA GLU A 22 -4.33 6.23 20.41
C GLU A 22 -5.55 6.91 21.03
N LEU A 23 -6.07 7.97 20.39
CA LEU A 23 -7.32 8.60 20.82
C LEU A 23 -8.49 7.60 20.83
N VAL A 24 -8.62 6.75 19.82
CA VAL A 24 -9.64 5.68 19.80
C VAL A 24 -9.41 4.70 20.96
N ASP A 25 -8.20 4.16 21.07
CA ASP A 25 -7.90 3.09 22.03
C ASP A 25 -8.07 3.56 23.49
N ASN A 26 -7.66 4.79 23.81
CA ASN A 26 -7.74 5.36 25.15
C ASN A 26 -9.15 5.80 25.56
N ASN A 27 -10.04 6.09 24.60
CA ASN A 27 -11.35 6.69 24.89
C ASN A 27 -12.53 5.75 24.63
N ARG A 28 -12.32 4.59 24.01
CA ARG A 28 -13.42 3.69 23.61
C ARG A 28 -14.34 3.24 24.75
N LEU A 29 -13.85 3.16 25.99
CA LEU A 29 -14.64 2.79 27.17
C LEU A 29 -15.16 4.02 27.91
N ASP A 30 -14.27 4.97 28.19
CA ASP A 30 -14.58 6.08 29.11
C ASP A 30 -15.24 7.27 28.41
N ASN A 31 -14.81 7.58 27.17
CA ASN A 31 -15.27 8.73 26.38
C ASN A 31 -15.61 8.29 24.93
N PRO A 32 -16.66 7.48 24.71
CA PRO A 32 -16.98 6.90 23.41
C PRO A 32 -17.20 7.95 22.31
N ASN A 33 -17.66 9.15 22.67
CA ASN A 33 -17.86 10.27 21.75
C ASN A 33 -16.53 10.76 21.12
N ILE A 34 -15.43 10.76 21.89
CA ILE A 34 -14.08 11.10 21.40
C ILE A 34 -13.57 9.99 20.47
N ALA A 35 -13.76 8.72 20.87
CA ALA A 35 -13.36 7.59 20.04
C ALA A 35 -14.12 7.56 18.70
N LEU A 36 -15.38 7.97 18.68
CA LEU A 36 -16.20 8.09 17.48
C LEU A 36 -15.68 9.17 16.52
N ASP A 37 -15.31 10.35 17.05
CA ASP A 37 -14.70 11.42 16.26
C ASP A 37 -13.35 10.99 15.65
N ALA A 38 -12.52 10.34 16.45
CA ALA A 38 -11.22 9.84 16.00
C ALA A 38 -11.36 8.76 14.91
N ALA A 39 -12.31 7.82 15.07
CA ALA A 39 -12.57 6.77 14.08
C ALA A 39 -13.01 7.34 12.72
N LYS A 40 -13.89 8.34 12.71
CA LYS A 40 -14.29 9.04 11.48
C LYS A 40 -13.10 9.77 10.85
N THR A 41 -12.30 10.46 11.67
CA THR A 41 -11.14 11.23 11.21
C THR A 41 -10.10 10.35 10.53
N ILE A 42 -9.85 9.14 11.05
CA ILE A 42 -8.96 8.15 10.45
C ILE A 42 -9.44 7.79 9.04
N LEU A 43 -10.72 7.40 8.89
CA LEU A 43 -11.29 7.03 7.60
C LEU A 43 -11.21 8.17 6.58
N GLU A 44 -11.55 9.40 7.00
CA GLU A 44 -11.46 10.58 6.13
C GLU A 44 -10.01 10.88 5.72
N SER A 45 -9.06 10.82 6.65
CA SER A 45 -7.66 11.10 6.38
C SER A 45 -7.05 10.09 5.42
N ILE A 46 -7.35 8.80 5.60
CA ILE A 46 -6.90 7.74 4.70
C ILE A 46 -7.49 7.92 3.31
N ALA A 47 -8.82 8.08 3.21
CA ALA A 47 -9.49 8.24 1.93
C ALA A 47 -8.99 9.47 1.17
N LYS A 48 -8.86 10.62 1.85
CA LYS A 48 -8.31 11.85 1.25
C LYS A 48 -6.88 11.66 0.77
N THR A 49 -6.05 10.98 1.56
CA THR A 49 -4.65 10.70 1.18
C THR A 49 -4.60 9.84 -0.08
N ILE A 50 -5.36 8.74 -0.14
CA ILE A 50 -5.43 7.85 -1.32
C ILE A 50 -5.91 8.63 -2.55
N LEU A 51 -7.01 9.39 -2.45
CA LEU A 51 -7.52 10.17 -3.58
C LEU A 51 -6.50 11.19 -4.07
N THR A 52 -5.76 11.81 -3.15
CA THR A 52 -4.75 12.80 -3.54
C THR A 52 -3.51 12.15 -4.15
N ASP A 53 -3.11 10.97 -3.64
CA ASP A 53 -2.08 10.14 -4.29
C ASP A 53 -2.50 9.74 -5.70
N LYS A 54 -3.80 9.64 -5.98
CA LYS A 54 -4.38 9.34 -7.29
C LYS A 54 -4.73 10.57 -8.14
N SER A 55 -4.40 11.78 -7.69
CA SER A 55 -4.81 13.05 -8.35
C SER A 55 -6.32 13.17 -8.60
N ILE A 56 -7.14 12.53 -7.77
CA ILE A 56 -8.60 12.62 -7.84
C ILE A 56 -9.06 13.77 -6.95
N LYS A 57 -9.74 14.73 -7.58
CA LYS A 57 -10.30 15.89 -6.89
C LYS A 57 -11.47 15.50 -5.99
N TYR A 58 -11.54 16.12 -4.83
CA TYR A 58 -12.66 16.08 -3.90
C TYR A 58 -12.79 17.44 -3.22
N GLU A 59 -14.01 17.80 -2.82
CA GLU A 59 -14.27 19.03 -2.07
C GLU A 59 -13.88 18.87 -0.60
N SER A 60 -13.48 19.96 0.06
CA SER A 60 -13.05 19.94 1.46
C SER A 60 -14.11 19.40 2.43
N ASP A 61 -15.40 19.64 2.11
CA ASP A 61 -16.59 19.24 2.85
C ASP A 61 -17.25 17.95 2.31
N SER A 62 -16.56 17.26 1.40
CA SER A 62 -17.01 15.96 0.87
C SER A 62 -17.35 15.00 1.99
N LYS A 63 -18.51 14.35 1.85
CA LYS A 63 -18.99 13.40 2.86
C LYS A 63 -18.10 12.15 2.89
N ILE A 64 -17.89 11.61 4.09
CA ILE A 64 -17.03 10.42 4.32
C ILE A 64 -17.36 9.24 3.39
N GLN A 65 -18.65 8.94 3.17
CA GLN A 65 -19.05 7.82 2.33
C GLN A 65 -18.62 8.00 0.86
N PHE A 66 -18.63 9.24 0.37
CA PHE A 66 -18.15 9.56 -0.97
C PHE A 66 -16.64 9.36 -1.05
N LEU A 67 -15.90 9.90 -0.09
CA LEU A 67 -14.44 9.78 -0.05
C LEU A 67 -13.99 8.31 -0.01
N VAL A 68 -14.60 7.52 0.88
CA VAL A 68 -14.26 6.11 1.05
C VAL A 68 -14.62 5.31 -0.21
N LYS A 69 -15.82 5.50 -0.76
CA LYS A 69 -16.24 4.82 -2.00
C LYS A 69 -15.27 5.10 -3.13
N ARG A 70 -14.94 6.38 -3.38
CA ARG A 70 -14.00 6.78 -4.42
C ARG A 70 -12.62 6.15 -4.21
N SER A 71 -12.16 6.09 -2.97
CA SER A 71 -10.87 5.46 -2.63
C SER A 71 -10.87 3.95 -2.92
N PHE A 72 -12.00 3.26 -2.72
CA PHE A 72 -12.13 1.86 -3.11
C PHE A 72 -12.10 1.68 -4.64
N GLU A 73 -12.81 2.54 -5.38
CA GLU A 73 -12.87 2.48 -6.84
C GLU A 73 -11.50 2.63 -7.52
N THR A 74 -10.52 3.20 -6.82
CA THR A 74 -9.15 3.40 -7.34
C THR A 74 -8.20 2.24 -7.08
N LEU A 75 -8.59 1.24 -6.28
CA LEU A 75 -7.68 0.18 -5.88
C LEU A 75 -7.45 -0.83 -7.02
N PRO A 76 -6.18 -1.23 -7.31
CA PRO A 76 -5.85 -2.17 -8.38
C PRO A 76 -6.55 -3.52 -8.28
N ILE A 77 -6.86 -3.96 -7.06
CA ILE A 77 -7.51 -5.25 -6.84
C ILE A 77 -8.84 -5.36 -7.60
N PHE A 78 -9.55 -4.24 -7.82
CA PHE A 78 -10.82 -4.25 -8.54
C PHE A 78 -10.67 -4.22 -10.07
N SER A 79 -9.52 -3.79 -10.60
CA SER A 79 -9.27 -3.81 -12.05
C SER A 79 -8.92 -5.21 -12.57
N LYS A 80 -8.48 -6.11 -11.68
CA LYS A 80 -8.06 -7.49 -12.02
C LYS A 80 -9.21 -8.52 -11.92
N LEU A 81 -10.40 -8.13 -11.47
CA LEU A 81 -11.52 -9.06 -11.27
C LEU A 81 -12.24 -9.39 -12.59
N GLY A 82 -12.60 -10.67 -12.77
CA GLY A 82 -13.53 -11.07 -13.82
C GLY A 82 -14.97 -10.55 -13.60
N ASP A 83 -15.81 -10.58 -14.63
CA ASP A 83 -17.13 -9.95 -14.64
C ASP A 83 -18.04 -10.34 -13.46
N LYS A 84 -18.06 -11.63 -13.09
CA LYS A 84 -18.89 -12.14 -11.99
C LYS A 84 -18.40 -11.63 -10.63
N ASP A 85 -17.09 -11.64 -10.40
CA ASP A 85 -16.50 -11.20 -9.14
C ASP A 85 -16.54 -9.68 -9.01
N SER A 86 -16.46 -8.96 -10.14
CA SER A 86 -16.63 -7.50 -10.20
C SER A 86 -17.99 -7.04 -9.66
N LYS A 87 -19.08 -7.78 -9.98
CA LYS A 87 -20.42 -7.46 -9.45
C LYS A 87 -20.48 -7.62 -7.92
N SER A 88 -19.95 -8.72 -7.40
CA SER A 88 -19.90 -8.99 -5.96
C SER A 88 -19.03 -7.98 -5.22
N ALA A 89 -17.87 -7.64 -5.79
CA ALA A 89 -16.97 -6.62 -5.27
C ALA A 89 -17.64 -5.24 -5.21
N LYS A 90 -18.35 -4.82 -6.27
CA LYS A 90 -19.13 -3.57 -6.26
C LYS A 90 -20.21 -3.56 -5.18
N SER A 91 -20.86 -4.70 -4.92
CA SER A 91 -21.83 -4.83 -3.82
C SER A 91 -21.18 -4.65 -2.45
N ILE A 92 -19.99 -5.21 -2.25
CA ILE A 92 -19.19 -5.03 -1.03
C ILE A 92 -18.79 -3.56 -0.86
N ILE A 93 -18.31 -2.90 -1.92
CA ILE A 93 -17.98 -1.47 -1.90
C ILE A 93 -19.21 -0.62 -1.52
N GLY A 94 -20.37 -0.90 -2.12
CA GLY A 94 -21.62 -0.21 -1.76
C GLY A 94 -22.02 -0.45 -0.29
N SER A 95 -21.72 -1.62 0.25
CA SER A 95 -21.94 -1.91 1.68
C SER A 95 -21.00 -1.09 2.56
N PHE A 96 -19.71 -0.94 2.19
CA PHE A 96 -18.77 -0.07 2.91
C PHE A 96 -19.14 1.41 2.81
N GLU A 97 -19.64 1.86 1.66
CA GLU A 97 -20.21 3.20 1.50
C GLU A 97 -21.36 3.43 2.50
N ASN A 98 -22.27 2.47 2.64
CA ASN A 98 -23.37 2.58 3.59
C ASN A 98 -22.88 2.55 5.06
N ILE A 99 -21.95 1.65 5.41
CA ILE A 99 -21.38 1.59 6.75
C ILE A 99 -20.71 2.91 7.12
N THR A 100 -19.91 3.48 6.23
CA THR A 100 -19.20 4.75 6.48
C THR A 100 -20.14 5.94 6.54
N LYS A 101 -21.22 5.95 5.76
CA LYS A 101 -22.31 6.92 5.89
C LYS A 101 -22.90 6.89 7.29
N GLU A 102 -23.23 5.71 7.82
CA GLU A 102 -23.83 5.58 9.14
C GLU A 102 -22.83 5.90 10.27
N ILE A 103 -21.54 5.62 10.11
CA ILE A 103 -20.49 6.12 11.02
C ILE A 103 -20.49 7.65 11.05
N GLY A 104 -20.57 8.31 9.88
CA GLY A 104 -20.69 9.75 9.80
C GLY A 104 -21.95 10.29 10.49
N ALA A 105 -23.08 9.60 10.33
CA ALA A 105 -24.33 9.96 10.99
C ALA A 105 -24.26 9.78 12.52
N PHE A 106 -23.63 8.71 13.01
CA PHE A 106 -23.38 8.54 14.44
C PHE A 106 -22.51 9.65 14.98
N ARG A 107 -21.40 9.99 14.31
CA ARG A 107 -20.53 11.10 14.74
C ARG A 107 -21.28 12.42 14.77
N ASN A 108 -22.13 12.70 13.79
CA ASN A 108 -22.92 13.94 13.78
C ASN A 108 -24.00 13.99 14.87
N ARG A 109 -24.37 12.86 15.48
CA ARG A 109 -25.34 12.81 16.59
C ARG A 109 -24.67 12.77 17.96
N TYR A 110 -23.56 12.03 18.06
CA TYR A 110 -22.94 11.63 19.32
C TYR A 110 -21.45 11.96 19.42
N GLY A 111 -20.84 12.59 18.41
CA GLY A 111 -19.43 13.01 18.48
C GLY A 111 -19.23 14.09 19.54
N PHE A 112 -18.04 14.14 20.13
CA PHE A 112 -17.67 15.14 21.13
C PHE A 112 -17.73 16.56 20.54
N PHE A 113 -17.35 16.71 19.26
CA PHE A 113 -17.46 17.97 18.52
C PHE A 113 -18.78 18.14 17.76
N SER A 114 -19.80 17.33 18.08
CA SER A 114 -21.10 17.46 17.44
C SER A 114 -21.76 18.81 17.80
N HIS A 115 -22.12 19.60 16.80
CA HIS A 115 -22.81 20.86 17.01
C HIS A 115 -24.20 20.62 17.63
N GLY A 116 -24.43 21.15 18.82
CA GLY A 116 -25.73 21.13 19.49
C GLY A 116 -25.90 20.11 20.62
N GLN A 117 -24.84 19.42 21.05
CA GLN A 117 -24.88 18.66 22.30
C GLN A 117 -24.73 19.59 23.52
N ASP A 118 -25.70 19.54 24.42
CA ASP A 118 -25.61 20.12 25.76
C ASP A 118 -24.71 19.23 26.65
N LEU A 119 -24.22 19.74 27.77
CA LEU A 119 -23.36 19.04 28.74
C LEU A 119 -23.97 17.73 29.30
N GLN A 120 -25.27 17.49 29.05
CA GLN A 120 -26.05 16.32 29.45
C GLN A 120 -26.32 15.32 28.30
N SER A 121 -25.67 15.48 27.15
CA SER A 121 -25.91 14.62 25.98
C SER A 121 -25.66 13.14 26.26
N ASP A 122 -26.52 12.28 25.71
CA ASP A 122 -26.42 10.83 25.87
C ASP A 122 -25.07 10.28 25.37
N LYS A 123 -24.48 9.40 26.18
CA LYS A 123 -23.31 8.62 25.77
C LYS A 123 -23.71 7.67 24.65
N PHE A 124 -22.88 7.59 23.60
CA PHE A 124 -23.08 6.58 22.56
C PHE A 124 -22.95 5.17 23.15
N ASP A 125 -23.87 4.26 22.78
CA ASP A 125 -23.91 2.90 23.32
C ASP A 125 -22.58 2.16 23.12
N LYS A 126 -22.14 1.46 24.17
CA LYS A 126 -20.82 0.80 24.22
C LYS A 126 -20.66 -0.33 23.18
N TYR A 127 -21.75 -0.96 22.73
CA TYR A 127 -21.68 -1.99 21.70
C TYR A 127 -21.68 -1.36 20.31
N LEU A 128 -22.40 -0.26 20.13
CA LEU A 128 -22.38 0.50 18.88
C LEU A 128 -21.03 1.17 18.64
N ILE A 129 -20.37 1.72 19.67
CA ILE A 129 -19.01 2.26 19.52
C ILE A 129 -18.02 1.15 19.13
N GLU A 130 -18.14 -0.04 19.72
CA GLU A 130 -17.29 -1.19 19.36
C GLU A 130 -17.46 -1.58 17.89
N LEU A 131 -18.70 -1.60 17.41
CA LEU A 131 -19.03 -1.87 16.02
C LEU A 131 -18.43 -0.83 15.08
N VAL A 132 -18.53 0.46 15.43
CA VAL A 132 -17.95 1.56 14.64
C VAL A 132 -16.42 1.46 14.60
N ILE A 133 -15.78 1.26 15.74
CA ILE A 133 -14.31 1.13 15.83
C ILE A 133 -13.83 -0.07 15.02
N SER A 134 -14.49 -1.22 15.17
CA SER A 134 -14.13 -2.45 14.45
C SER A 134 -14.30 -2.31 12.94
N SER A 135 -15.39 -1.67 12.50
CA SER A 135 -15.63 -1.37 11.09
C SER A 135 -14.59 -0.41 10.52
N SER A 136 -14.24 0.63 11.29
CA SER A 136 -13.23 1.61 10.91
C SER A 136 -11.84 0.97 10.83
N ASP A 137 -11.47 0.10 11.78
CA ASP A 137 -10.21 -0.66 11.79
C ASP A 137 -10.10 -1.55 10.52
N LEU A 138 -11.17 -2.28 10.19
CA LEU A 138 -11.21 -3.13 9.00
C LEU A 138 -11.08 -2.33 7.70
N ILE A 139 -11.94 -1.33 7.49
CA ILE A 139 -11.98 -0.55 6.24
C ILE A 139 -10.66 0.20 6.05
N SER A 140 -10.17 0.86 7.10
CA SER A 140 -8.92 1.62 7.07
C SER A 140 -7.72 0.74 6.74
N SER A 141 -7.61 -0.42 7.40
CA SER A 141 -6.50 -1.36 7.15
C SER A 141 -6.53 -1.90 5.73
N PHE A 142 -7.70 -2.26 5.21
CA PHE A 142 -7.83 -2.75 3.85
C PHE A 142 -7.48 -1.70 2.79
N LEU A 143 -7.94 -0.46 2.97
CA LEU A 143 -7.61 0.66 2.07
C LEU A 143 -6.09 0.87 2.00
N ILE A 144 -5.40 0.93 3.14
CA ILE A 144 -3.94 1.14 3.19
C ILE A 144 -3.18 -0.01 2.54
N ILE A 145 -3.53 -1.26 2.90
CA ILE A 145 -2.84 -2.45 2.36
C ILE A 145 -3.03 -2.50 0.84
N SER A 146 -4.26 -2.39 0.36
CA SER A 146 -4.57 -2.50 -1.07
C SER A 146 -3.98 -1.34 -1.89
N HIS A 147 -3.91 -0.13 -1.33
CA HIS A 147 -3.27 1.01 -1.99
C HIS A 147 -1.75 0.85 -2.02
N SER A 148 -1.15 0.17 -1.04
CA SER A 148 0.31 -0.07 -0.99
C SER A 148 0.78 -0.92 -2.16
N GLU A 149 -0.05 -1.85 -2.64
CA GLU A 149 0.21 -2.68 -3.83
C GLU A 149 0.22 -1.89 -5.16
N ASP A 150 -0.29 -0.66 -5.14
CA ASP A 150 -0.39 0.19 -6.33
C ASP A 150 0.87 1.03 -6.52
N LEU A 151 1.92 0.46 -7.12
CA LEU A 151 3.23 1.11 -7.24
C LEU A 151 3.35 2.11 -8.42
N LYS A 152 2.56 1.92 -9.49
CA LYS A 152 2.77 2.65 -10.76
C LYS A 152 1.84 3.83 -10.98
N ASP A 153 0.62 3.77 -10.45
CA ASP A 153 -0.44 4.72 -10.78
C ASP A 153 -0.65 5.77 -9.67
N ARG A 154 0.44 6.26 -9.06
CA ARG A 154 0.39 7.34 -8.08
C ARG A 154 0.96 8.62 -8.65
N ALA A 155 0.24 9.72 -8.49
CA ALA A 155 0.73 11.06 -8.79
C ALA A 155 1.80 11.54 -7.81
N ARG A 156 1.70 11.13 -6.55
CA ARG A 156 2.70 11.41 -5.51
C ARG A 156 3.61 10.20 -5.32
N VAL A 157 4.90 10.47 -5.18
CA VAL A 157 5.91 9.45 -4.88
C VAL A 157 6.53 9.73 -3.53
N TYR A 158 6.75 8.67 -2.74
CA TYR A 158 7.34 8.76 -1.42
C TYR A 158 8.68 8.04 -1.43
N TYR A 159 9.78 8.77 -1.25
CA TYR A 159 11.13 8.21 -1.28
C TYR A 159 11.28 6.97 -0.40
N ASP A 160 10.84 7.06 0.85
CA ASP A 160 10.99 6.00 1.86
C ASP A 160 10.14 4.74 1.57
N GLU A 161 9.18 4.79 0.63
CA GLU A 161 8.40 3.61 0.21
C GLU A 161 9.05 2.87 -0.98
N ASN A 162 10.19 3.33 -1.49
CA ASN A 162 10.83 2.84 -2.72
C ASN A 162 12.27 2.40 -2.50
N GLU A 163 12.59 1.88 -1.32
CA GLU A 163 13.94 1.47 -0.92
C GLU A 163 14.62 0.52 -1.91
N VAL A 164 13.90 -0.46 -2.44
CA VAL A 164 14.42 -1.39 -3.45
C VAL A 164 14.93 -0.66 -4.70
N PHE A 165 14.15 0.30 -5.19
CA PHE A 165 14.53 1.11 -6.36
C PHE A 165 15.68 2.08 -6.01
N ASN A 166 15.64 2.69 -4.82
CA ASN A 166 16.70 3.58 -4.35
C ASN A 166 18.04 2.85 -4.30
N ASN A 167 18.08 1.69 -3.63
CA ASN A 167 19.28 0.88 -3.50
C ASN A 167 19.81 0.42 -4.87
N TYR A 168 18.91 0.02 -5.79
CA TYR A 168 19.29 -0.31 -7.16
C TYR A 168 19.94 0.88 -7.85
N LEU A 169 19.33 2.06 -7.77
CA LEU A 169 19.84 3.26 -8.42
C LEU A 169 21.18 3.70 -7.82
N ASP A 170 21.32 3.64 -6.49
CA ASP A 170 22.54 4.03 -5.78
C ASP A 170 23.70 3.07 -6.04
N TYR A 171 23.42 1.78 -6.27
CA TYR A 171 24.45 0.79 -6.59
C TYR A 171 24.97 0.90 -8.03
N TYR A 172 24.06 1.12 -8.99
CA TYR A 172 24.41 1.11 -10.43
C TYR A 172 24.76 2.50 -10.99
N THR A 173 24.58 3.56 -10.21
CA THR A 173 24.95 4.92 -10.61
C THR A 173 26.29 5.29 -9.98
N GLU A 174 27.16 5.93 -10.75
CA GLU A 174 28.41 6.49 -10.22
C GLU A 174 28.11 7.51 -9.10
N GLU A 175 29.03 7.61 -8.13
CA GLU A 175 28.88 8.53 -7.00
C GLU A 175 28.67 9.98 -7.45
N VAL A 176 27.60 10.60 -6.94
CA VAL A 176 27.33 12.02 -7.19
C VAL A 176 28.08 12.85 -6.14
N VAL A 177 29.11 13.62 -6.57
CA VAL A 177 29.94 14.43 -5.66
C VAL A 177 29.71 15.92 -5.90
N ILE A 178 29.31 16.65 -4.85
CA ILE A 178 29.15 18.12 -4.86
C ILE A 178 30.02 18.71 -3.77
N SER A 179 31.04 19.51 -4.12
CA SER A 179 31.94 20.16 -3.15
C SER A 179 32.58 19.19 -2.13
N ASN A 180 33.01 18.01 -2.58
CA ASN A 180 33.55 16.91 -1.75
C ASN A 180 32.53 16.27 -0.80
N ILE A 181 31.23 16.48 -1.03
CA ILE A 181 30.14 15.78 -0.34
C ILE A 181 29.55 14.78 -1.32
N THR A 182 29.58 13.49 -0.96
CA THR A 182 28.92 12.42 -1.72
C THR A 182 27.43 12.42 -1.38
N ILE A 183 26.59 12.32 -2.41
CA ILE A 183 25.13 12.28 -2.32
C ILE A 183 24.67 11.00 -3.03
N ASP A 184 23.72 10.30 -2.41
CA ASP A 184 23.08 9.13 -3.03
C ASP A 184 22.39 9.55 -4.35
N ALA A 185 22.57 8.78 -5.41
CA ALA A 185 22.00 9.08 -6.73
C ALA A 185 20.47 9.14 -6.69
N SER A 186 19.85 8.28 -5.89
CA SER A 186 18.42 8.25 -5.62
C SER A 186 17.93 9.51 -4.92
N ARG A 187 18.68 10.02 -3.94
CA ARG A 187 18.38 11.30 -3.27
C ARG A 187 18.51 12.48 -4.21
N ALA A 188 19.55 12.49 -5.04
CA ALA A 188 19.74 13.53 -6.04
C ALA A 188 18.59 13.52 -7.06
N LEU A 189 18.20 12.35 -7.57
CA LEU A 189 17.11 12.21 -8.52
C LEU A 189 15.75 12.60 -7.90
N PHE A 190 15.51 12.27 -6.63
CA PHE A 190 14.24 12.61 -5.95
C PHE A 190 13.99 14.12 -5.81
N THR A 191 14.99 14.98 -6.06
CA THR A 191 14.78 16.43 -6.15
C THR A 191 13.89 16.84 -7.34
N ASP A 192 13.78 15.98 -8.35
CA ASP A 192 12.82 16.05 -9.44
C ASP A 192 11.88 14.84 -9.34
N GLU A 193 10.72 15.03 -8.71
CA GLU A 193 9.75 13.96 -8.46
C GLU A 193 9.22 13.30 -9.75
N GLU A 194 9.12 14.06 -10.85
CA GLU A 194 8.65 13.55 -12.14
C GLU A 194 9.72 12.64 -12.77
N ALA A 195 10.97 13.11 -12.82
CA ALA A 195 12.09 12.32 -13.31
C ALA A 195 12.33 11.06 -12.46
N TYR A 196 12.23 11.18 -11.13
CA TYR A 196 12.31 10.04 -10.21
C TYR A 196 11.23 9.01 -10.51
N LYS A 197 9.97 9.47 -10.66
CA LYS A 197 8.84 8.59 -10.96
C LYS A 197 9.02 7.86 -12.28
N ASP A 198 9.46 8.57 -13.32
CA ASP A 198 9.67 7.98 -14.65
C ASP A 198 10.75 6.90 -14.60
N ARG A 199 11.87 7.15 -13.92
CA ARG A 199 12.95 6.17 -13.78
C ARG A 199 12.53 4.97 -12.94
N MET A 200 11.77 5.20 -11.86
CA MET A 200 11.19 4.16 -11.02
C MET A 200 10.23 3.27 -11.83
N ASN A 201 9.34 3.86 -12.61
CA ASN A 201 8.42 3.12 -13.47
C ASN A 201 9.17 2.28 -14.51
N ALA A 202 10.21 2.85 -15.14
CA ALA A 202 11.07 2.11 -16.08
C ALA A 202 11.75 0.90 -15.41
N PHE A 203 12.27 1.06 -14.19
CA PHE A 203 12.84 -0.04 -13.41
C PHE A 203 11.81 -1.16 -13.15
N VAL A 204 10.60 -0.81 -12.72
CA VAL A 204 9.56 -1.82 -12.48
C VAL A 204 9.09 -2.47 -13.79
N ASP A 205 8.98 -1.72 -14.89
CA ASP A 205 8.59 -2.24 -16.21
C ASP A 205 9.62 -3.21 -16.79
N GLU A 206 10.91 -2.90 -16.67
CA GLU A 206 12.01 -3.75 -17.10
C GLU A 206 11.95 -5.11 -16.40
N LYS A 207 11.94 -5.10 -15.06
CA LYS A 207 11.83 -6.31 -14.24
C LYS A 207 10.56 -7.11 -14.55
N THR A 208 9.40 -6.45 -14.60
CA THR A 208 8.11 -7.13 -14.90
C THR A 208 8.13 -7.77 -16.29
N THR A 209 8.75 -7.11 -17.27
CA THR A 209 8.86 -7.60 -18.64
C THR A 209 9.75 -8.83 -18.72
N LEU A 210 10.90 -8.82 -18.03
CA LEU A 210 11.80 -9.96 -17.97
C LEU A 210 11.15 -11.16 -17.28
N ILE A 211 10.51 -10.96 -16.12
CA ILE A 211 9.76 -12.02 -15.43
C ILE A 211 8.69 -12.62 -16.34
N LYS A 212 7.93 -11.78 -17.06
CA LYS A 212 6.91 -12.25 -18.00
C LYS A 212 7.51 -13.04 -19.17
N LYS A 213 8.55 -12.51 -19.83
CA LYS A 213 9.24 -13.20 -20.93
C LYS A 213 9.76 -14.57 -20.50
N PHE A 214 10.32 -14.65 -19.29
CA PHE A 214 10.77 -15.91 -18.73
C PHE A 214 9.59 -16.88 -18.50
N LYS A 215 8.48 -16.42 -17.93
CA LYS A 215 7.28 -17.25 -17.71
C LYS A 215 6.65 -17.78 -19.01
N ASP A 216 6.75 -17.02 -20.09
CA ASP A 216 6.17 -17.39 -21.38
C ASP A 216 7.01 -18.43 -22.12
N ASN A 217 8.35 -18.30 -22.07
CA ASN A 217 9.26 -19.07 -22.94
C ASN A 217 10.27 -19.97 -22.20
N TYR A 218 10.41 -19.83 -20.88
CA TYR A 218 11.42 -20.50 -20.04
C TYR A 218 12.86 -20.37 -20.57
N ASP A 219 13.16 -19.23 -21.18
CA ASP A 219 14.47 -18.96 -21.78
C ASP A 219 15.51 -18.61 -20.70
N ILE A 220 16.57 -19.42 -20.62
CA ILE A 220 17.66 -19.25 -19.65
C ILE A 220 18.41 -17.93 -19.87
N SER A 221 18.48 -17.39 -21.09
CA SER A 221 19.12 -16.10 -21.34
C SER A 221 18.43 -14.95 -20.59
N VAL A 222 17.10 -15.03 -20.44
CA VAL A 222 16.29 -14.07 -19.67
C VAL A 222 16.60 -14.18 -18.17
N LEU A 223 16.93 -15.37 -17.66
CA LEU A 223 17.42 -15.52 -16.29
C LEU A 223 18.75 -14.80 -16.09
N GLY A 224 19.65 -14.84 -17.09
CA GLY A 224 20.90 -14.07 -17.08
C GLY A 224 20.67 -12.56 -16.94
N GLU A 225 19.70 -12.00 -17.66
CA GLU A 225 19.31 -10.60 -17.51
C GLU A 225 18.74 -10.29 -16.11
N LEU A 226 17.94 -11.22 -15.56
CA LEU A 226 17.36 -11.10 -14.21
C LEU A 226 18.38 -11.18 -13.07
N VAL A 227 19.58 -11.74 -13.29
CA VAL A 227 20.65 -11.77 -12.27
C VAL A 227 20.97 -10.36 -11.76
N SER A 228 20.97 -9.36 -12.64
CA SER A 228 21.23 -7.95 -12.29
C SER A 228 20.19 -7.36 -11.31
N PHE A 229 19.01 -7.99 -11.23
CA PHE A 229 17.91 -7.60 -10.36
C PHE A 229 17.78 -8.50 -9.12
N SER A 230 18.66 -9.50 -8.92
CA SER A 230 18.52 -10.54 -7.89
C SER A 230 18.28 -10.01 -6.46
N GLU A 231 19.04 -9.02 -6.04
CA GLU A 231 18.91 -8.33 -4.74
C GLU A 231 17.70 -7.37 -4.68
N TYR A 232 17.08 -7.08 -5.83
CA TYR A 232 16.04 -6.07 -6.01
C TYR A 232 14.68 -6.65 -6.45
N LEU A 233 14.51 -7.97 -6.31
CA LEU A 233 13.23 -8.65 -6.47
C LEU A 233 12.42 -8.60 -5.18
N THR A 234 11.11 -8.35 -5.29
CA THR A 234 10.18 -8.49 -4.17
C THR A 234 9.98 -9.96 -3.82
N ASP A 235 9.51 -10.26 -2.62
CA ASP A 235 9.26 -11.66 -2.23
C ASP A 235 8.19 -12.32 -3.12
N GLU A 236 7.18 -11.57 -3.58
CA GLU A 236 6.18 -12.08 -4.53
C GLU A 236 6.82 -12.45 -5.88
N GLU A 237 7.70 -11.59 -6.42
CA GLU A 237 8.41 -11.85 -7.68
C GLU A 237 9.35 -13.05 -7.55
N LYS A 238 10.05 -13.18 -6.40
CA LYS A 238 10.89 -14.35 -6.09
C LYS A 238 10.04 -15.62 -6.09
N ILE A 239 8.88 -15.61 -5.43
CA ILE A 239 7.94 -16.74 -5.42
C ILE A 239 7.44 -17.07 -6.83
N GLU A 240 7.09 -16.06 -7.64
CA GLU A 240 6.66 -16.28 -9.02
C GLU A 240 7.74 -16.93 -9.88
N LEU A 241 8.98 -16.43 -9.79
CA LEU A 241 10.12 -16.97 -10.52
C LEU A 241 10.44 -18.40 -10.07
N THR A 242 10.47 -18.67 -8.77
CA THR A 242 10.67 -20.03 -8.23
C THR A 242 9.63 -21.01 -8.76
N LYS A 243 8.35 -20.61 -8.85
CA LYS A 243 7.28 -21.44 -9.42
C LYS A 243 7.49 -21.68 -10.93
N ALA A 244 7.90 -20.65 -11.66
CA ALA A 244 8.17 -20.75 -13.10
C ALA A 244 9.36 -21.67 -13.39
N ILE A 245 10.47 -21.52 -12.64
CA ILE A 245 11.65 -22.37 -12.72
C ILE A 245 11.27 -23.83 -12.42
N THR A 246 10.55 -24.08 -11.33
CA THR A 246 10.11 -25.45 -10.98
C THR A 246 9.27 -26.09 -12.10
N LYS A 247 8.39 -25.31 -12.74
CA LYS A 247 7.52 -25.79 -13.83
C LYS A 247 8.26 -26.04 -15.14
N SER A 248 9.33 -25.28 -15.38
CA SER A 248 10.09 -25.32 -16.63
C SER A 248 10.93 -26.58 -16.81
N GLU A 249 11.18 -27.33 -15.72
CA GLU A 249 12.13 -28.45 -15.69
C GLU A 249 13.51 -28.08 -16.30
N ILE A 250 13.91 -26.80 -16.19
CA ILE A 250 15.21 -26.35 -16.71
C ILE A 250 16.33 -27.18 -16.08
N ILE A 251 17.02 -27.95 -16.90
CA ILE A 251 18.24 -28.66 -16.54
C ILE A 251 19.40 -27.68 -16.76
N LEU A 252 19.99 -27.21 -15.67
CA LEU A 252 21.19 -26.39 -15.75
C LEU A 252 22.35 -27.26 -16.24
N SER A 253 22.89 -26.96 -17.42
CA SER A 253 24.09 -27.63 -17.93
C SER A 253 25.34 -26.99 -17.33
N ASP A 254 26.49 -27.66 -17.47
CA ASP A 254 27.80 -27.13 -17.05
C ASP A 254 28.20 -25.85 -17.81
N GLU A 255 27.57 -25.54 -18.95
CA GLU A 255 27.80 -24.33 -19.75
C GLU A 255 27.05 -23.09 -19.22
N ASN A 256 26.11 -23.26 -18.28
CA ASN A 256 25.42 -22.13 -17.69
C ASN A 256 26.32 -21.39 -16.70
N HIS A 257 26.45 -20.06 -16.87
CA HIS A 257 27.22 -19.18 -16.00
C HIS A 257 26.88 -19.41 -14.51
N ASP A 258 27.91 -19.54 -13.66
CA ASP A 258 27.76 -19.80 -12.22
C ASP A 258 26.81 -18.80 -11.54
N GLU A 259 26.80 -17.55 -12.02
CA GLU A 259 25.88 -16.49 -11.56
C GLU A 259 24.39 -16.85 -11.70
N ILE A 260 24.00 -17.60 -12.74
CA ILE A 260 22.60 -18.06 -12.90
C ILE A 260 22.29 -19.19 -11.91
N LYS A 261 23.26 -20.07 -11.64
CA LYS A 261 23.10 -21.15 -10.67
C LYS A 261 22.95 -20.58 -9.26
N ASP A 262 23.78 -19.62 -8.90
CA ASP A 262 23.72 -18.91 -7.62
C ASP A 262 22.42 -18.13 -7.47
N PHE A 263 21.98 -17.45 -8.54
CA PHE A 263 20.69 -16.76 -8.56
C PHE A 263 19.52 -17.71 -8.26
N ILE A 264 19.47 -18.87 -8.93
CA ILE A 264 18.42 -19.88 -8.70
C ILE A 264 18.49 -20.44 -7.27
N ALA A 265 19.70 -20.70 -6.75
CA ALA A 265 19.88 -21.17 -5.37
C ALA A 265 19.35 -20.14 -4.37
N ASN A 266 19.67 -18.86 -4.54
CA ASN A 266 19.23 -17.75 -3.69
C ASN A 266 17.71 -17.52 -3.75
N LEU A 267 17.04 -17.88 -4.86
CA LEU A 267 15.57 -17.86 -4.95
C LEU A 267 14.91 -18.98 -4.11
N HIS A 268 15.62 -20.08 -3.85
CA HIS A 268 15.10 -21.23 -3.11
C HIS A 268 15.38 -21.17 -1.60
N ASP A 269 16.49 -20.55 -1.17
CA ASP A 269 16.91 -20.50 0.24
C ASP A 269 15.94 -19.72 1.16
N LYS A 270 15.10 -18.83 0.60
CA LYS A 270 14.07 -18.10 1.36
C LYS A 270 12.79 -18.89 1.68
N LYS A 271 12.68 -20.16 1.26
CA LYS A 271 11.51 -21.01 1.57
C LYS A 271 11.53 -21.63 2.97
N GLU A 272 12.64 -21.60 3.70
CA GLU A 272 12.75 -22.32 4.99
C GLU A 272 12.29 -21.52 6.23
N ASP A 273 11.87 -20.26 6.07
CA ASP A 273 11.48 -19.39 7.20
C ASP A 273 9.98 -18.97 7.25
N GLU A 274 9.08 -19.59 6.46
CA GLU A 274 7.61 -19.45 6.57
C GLU A 274 6.90 -20.75 6.97
#